data_AF-B4VU63-F1
#
_entry.id   AF-B4VU63-F1
#
_cell.length_a   1.000
_cell.length_b   1.000
_cell.length_c   1.000
_cell.angle_alpha   90.00
_cell.angle_beta   90.00
_cell.angle_gamma   90.00
#
_symmetry.space_group_name_H-M   'P 1'
#
loop_
_entity.id
_entity.type
_entity.pdbx_description
1 polymer ?
#
loop_
_entity_poly.entity_id
_entity_poly.type
_entity_poly.pdbx_seq_one_letter_code
_entity_poly.pdbx_strand_id
1 'polypeptide(L)'
;MRTISKGTEPSSLTAWKRANPHGRYNQLTEEIRRTIRQYALAEQFYLCAYCCQRIQNIDACHNEHIEAQKLNPRRTVDFSNIVASCNTSNQCGDAHKSQPLPLTSQG
;
A
#
# COMPACT_ATOMS: atom_id res chain seq x y z
N MET A 1 -8.15 11.35 -12.74
CA MET A 1 -7.33 10.53 -11.83
C MET A 1 -6.11 11.34 -11.43
N ARG A 2 -5.72 11.32 -10.16
CA ARG A 2 -4.51 11.98 -9.68
C ARG A 2 -3.38 10.96 -9.68
N THR A 3 -2.22 11.32 -10.19
CA THR A 3 -1.05 10.44 -10.19
C THR A 3 -0.55 10.25 -8.77
N ILE A 4 -0.22 9.00 -8.41
CA ILE A 4 0.45 8.68 -7.13
C ILE A 4 1.95 8.77 -7.39
N SER A 5 2.59 9.79 -6.81
CA SER A 5 4.04 9.92 -6.81
C SER A 5 4.59 9.22 -5.57
N LYS A 6 5.29 8.09 -5.76
CA LYS A 6 5.91 7.35 -4.64
C LYS A 6 7.08 8.15 -4.07
N GLY A 7 7.05 8.35 -2.75
CA GLY A 7 8.11 8.96 -1.97
C GLY A 7 9.03 7.93 -1.32
N THR A 8 9.85 8.42 -0.38
CA THR A 8 10.71 7.57 0.43
C THR A 8 9.88 6.72 1.39
N GLU A 9 10.23 5.45 1.50
CA GLU A 9 9.57 4.54 2.44
C GLU A 9 9.85 4.91 3.91
N PRO A 10 9.00 4.47 4.86
CA PRO A 10 9.25 4.69 6.28
C PRO A 10 10.57 4.07 6.74
N SER A 11 11.30 4.79 7.60
CA SER A 11 12.55 4.30 8.20
C SER A 11 12.36 2.98 8.97
N SER A 12 11.18 2.78 9.59
CA SER A 12 10.81 1.53 10.25
C SER A 12 10.76 0.34 9.29
N LEU A 13 10.24 0.53 8.07
CA LEU A 13 10.25 -0.49 7.03
C LEU A 13 11.67 -0.74 6.52
N THR A 14 12.48 0.29 6.30
CA THR A 14 13.89 0.13 5.92
C THR A 14 14.68 -0.67 6.95
N ALA A 15 14.54 -0.33 8.24
CA ALA A 15 15.20 -1.05 9.32
C ALA A 15 14.74 -2.52 9.39
N TRP A 16 13.43 -2.75 9.26
CA TRP A 16 12.88 -4.10 9.27
C TRP A 16 13.39 -4.96 8.11
N LYS A 17 13.47 -4.42 6.88
CA LYS A 17 14.01 -5.15 5.71
C LYS A 17 15.48 -5.51 5.88
N ARG A 18 16.28 -4.64 6.53
CA ARG A 18 17.70 -4.94 6.83
C ARG A 18 17.83 -6.10 7.82
N ALA A 19 16.97 -6.15 8.83
CA ALA A 19 16.92 -7.26 9.78
C ALA A 19 16.30 -8.54 9.19
N ASN A 20 15.47 -8.41 8.15
CA ASN A 20 14.75 -9.51 7.52
C ASN A 20 14.95 -9.52 5.98
N PRO A 21 16.13 -9.91 5.46
CA PRO A 21 16.43 -9.82 4.02
C PRO A 21 15.49 -10.63 3.11
N HIS A 22 14.86 -11.67 3.64
CA HIS A 22 13.86 -12.50 2.96
C HIS A 22 12.46 -12.34 3.56
N GLY A 23 12.26 -11.30 4.37
CA GLY A 23 11.02 -11.02 5.05
C GLY A 23 9.88 -10.70 4.08
N ARG A 24 8.67 -11.14 4.43
CA ARG A 24 7.44 -10.90 3.69
C ARG A 24 6.46 -10.06 4.49
N TYR A 25 5.51 -9.44 3.78
CA TYR A 25 4.53 -8.53 4.39
C TYR A 25 3.74 -9.14 5.56
N ASN A 26 3.40 -10.44 5.46
CA ASN A 26 2.68 -11.15 6.51
C ASN A 26 3.47 -11.30 7.82
N GLN A 27 4.80 -11.10 7.80
CA GLN A 27 5.68 -11.12 8.96
C GLN A 27 5.89 -9.73 9.59
N LEU A 28 5.40 -8.66 8.96
CA LEU A 28 5.43 -7.33 9.55
C LEU A 28 4.53 -7.27 10.78
N THR A 29 4.98 -6.55 11.80
CA THR A 29 4.13 -6.18 12.95
C THR A 29 3.05 -5.21 12.51
N GLU A 30 1.93 -5.18 13.24
CA GLU A 30 0.85 -4.23 12.98
C GLU A 30 1.31 -2.77 13.08
N GLU A 31 2.28 -2.47 13.94
CA GLU A 31 2.88 -1.14 14.06
C GLU A 31 3.54 -0.70 12.74
N ILE A 32 4.39 -1.55 12.15
CA ILE A 32 5.05 -1.23 10.89
C ILE A 32 4.02 -1.12 9.76
N ARG A 33 3.01 -1.99 9.73
CA ARG A 33 1.91 -1.91 8.76
C ARG A 33 1.14 -0.60 8.90
N ARG A 34 0.89 -0.13 10.11
CA ARG A 34 0.24 1.17 10.38
C ARG A 34 1.11 2.33 9.88
N THR A 35 2.43 2.31 10.11
CA THR A 35 3.35 3.33 9.58
C THR A 35 3.35 3.36 8.05
N ILE A 36 3.41 2.20 7.40
CA ILE A 36 3.32 2.09 5.93
C ILE A 36 2.02 2.74 5.43
N ARG A 37 0.90 2.44 6.08
CA ARG A 37 -0.42 2.97 5.72
C ARG A 37 -0.49 4.49 5.86
N GLN A 38 0.10 5.03 6.92
CA GLN A 38 0.21 6.47 7.18
C GLN A 38 0.95 7.17 6.03
N TYR A 39 2.10 6.63 5.61
CA TYR A 39 2.90 7.19 4.53
C TYR A 39 2.15 7.10 3.19
N ALA A 40 1.59 5.93 2.86
CA ALA A 40 0.81 5.75 1.64
C ALA A 40 -0.41 6.69 1.56
N LEU A 41 -1.12 6.89 2.67
CA LEU A 41 -2.21 7.87 2.73
C LEU A 41 -1.75 9.30 2.46
N ALA A 42 -0.62 9.70 3.05
CA ALA A 42 -0.06 11.04 2.85
C ALA A 42 0.34 11.26 1.38
N GLU A 43 1.00 10.28 0.75
CA GLU A 43 1.33 10.30 -0.69
C GLU A 43 0.09 10.44 -1.58
N GLN A 44 -1.03 9.87 -1.14
CA GLN A 44 -2.29 9.87 -1.87
C GLN A 44 -3.19 11.05 -1.52
N PHE A 45 -2.71 12.03 -0.75
CA PHE A 45 -3.52 13.17 -0.29
C PHE A 45 -4.81 12.71 0.43
N TYR A 46 -4.72 11.59 1.16
CA TYR A 46 -5.85 10.96 1.85
C TYR A 46 -6.98 10.52 0.91
N LEU A 47 -6.66 10.13 -0.32
CA LEU A 47 -7.61 9.56 -1.29
C LEU A 47 -7.38 8.05 -1.44
N CYS A 48 -8.45 7.27 -1.53
CA CYS A 48 -8.38 5.86 -1.88
C CYS A 48 -7.76 5.66 -3.27
N ALA A 49 -6.83 4.71 -3.40
CA ALA A 49 -6.15 4.42 -4.66
C ALA A 49 -7.09 3.95 -5.79
N TYR A 50 -8.23 3.32 -5.45
CA TYR A 50 -9.21 2.86 -6.42
C TYR A 50 -10.29 3.91 -6.70
N CYS A 51 -11.14 4.20 -5.71
CA CYS A 51 -12.33 5.01 -5.91
C CYS A 51 -12.10 6.51 -5.78
N CYS A 52 -10.87 6.94 -5.43
CA CYS A 52 -10.51 8.33 -5.18
C CYS A 52 -11.37 9.04 -4.11
N GLN A 53 -12.14 8.29 -3.31
CA GLN A 53 -12.90 8.85 -2.18
C GLN A 53 -11.94 9.24 -1.05
N ARG A 54 -12.30 10.27 -0.29
CA ARG A 54 -11.52 10.73 0.84
C ARG A 54 -11.55 9.70 1.97
N ILE A 55 -10.37 9.33 2.47
CA ILE A 55 -10.19 8.49 3.65
C ILE A 55 -10.01 9.41 4.85
N GLN A 56 -10.94 9.34 5.80
CA GLN A 56 -10.98 10.28 6.94
C GLN A 56 -9.89 10.02 7.98
N ASN A 57 -9.53 8.76 8.19
CA ASN A 57 -8.52 8.36 9.16
C ASN A 57 -7.85 7.04 8.72
N ILE A 58 -6.70 6.73 9.33
CA ILE A 58 -5.90 5.54 8.99
C ILE A 58 -6.62 4.21 9.24
N ASP A 59 -7.56 4.17 10.19
CA ASP A 59 -8.28 2.96 10.55
C ASP A 59 -9.41 2.65 9.54
N ALA A 60 -9.79 3.61 8.69
CA ALA A 60 -10.76 3.46 7.61
C ALA A 60 -10.16 2.93 6.28
N CYS A 61 -8.92 2.47 6.29
CA CYS A 61 -8.23 1.96 5.10
C CYS A 61 -7.25 0.83 5.43
N HIS A 62 -6.73 0.18 4.40
CA HIS A 62 -5.73 -0.87 4.48
C HIS A 62 -4.60 -0.62 3.48
N ASN A 63 -3.50 -1.36 3.69
CA ASN A 63 -2.41 -1.41 2.73
C ASN A 63 -2.80 -2.39 1.62
N GLU A 64 -2.83 -1.90 0.40
CA GLU A 64 -3.11 -2.64 -0.81
C GLU A 64 -1.84 -2.81 -1.62
N HIS A 65 -1.67 -3.98 -2.24
CA HIS A 65 -0.52 -4.26 -3.10
C HIS A 65 -0.90 -4.07 -4.57
N ILE A 66 -0.17 -3.22 -5.28
CA ILE A 66 -0.40 -2.97 -6.72
C ILE A 66 -0.21 -4.27 -7.52
N GLU A 67 0.90 -4.96 -7.26
CA GLU A 67 1.11 -6.35 -7.63
C GLU A 67 0.81 -7.25 -6.44
N ALA A 68 -0.26 -8.05 -6.56
CA ALA A 68 -0.72 -8.92 -5.50
C ALA A 68 0.41 -9.79 -4.91
N GLN A 69 0.42 -9.93 -3.58
CA GLN A 69 1.47 -10.64 -2.86
C GLN A 69 1.71 -12.07 -3.36
N LYS A 70 0.65 -12.76 -3.81
CA LYS A 70 0.72 -14.12 -4.36
C LYS A 70 1.38 -14.16 -5.75
N LEU A 71 1.22 -13.10 -6.54
CA LEU A 71 1.76 -13.00 -7.90
C LEU A 71 3.21 -12.51 -7.90
N ASN A 72 3.57 -11.61 -6.97
CA ASN A 72 4.94 -11.12 -6.83
C ASN A 72 5.43 -11.12 -5.37
N PRO A 73 5.82 -12.29 -4.82
CA PRO A 73 6.27 -12.42 -3.43
C PRO A 73 7.50 -11.57 -3.08
N ARG A 74 8.30 -11.19 -4.09
CA ARG A 74 9.52 -10.38 -3.90
C ARG A 74 9.23 -8.91 -3.62
N ARG A 75 8.03 -8.42 -3.98
CA ARG A 75 7.63 -7.02 -3.82
C ARG A 75 6.64 -6.80 -2.67
N THR A 76 6.44 -7.79 -1.80
CA THR A 76 5.46 -7.70 -0.70
C THR A 76 5.81 -6.61 0.31
N VAL A 77 7.11 -6.31 0.48
CA VAL A 77 7.62 -5.26 1.37
C VAL A 77 8.31 -4.12 0.61
N ASP A 78 8.10 -4.07 -0.71
CA ASP A 78 8.52 -2.94 -1.54
C ASP A 78 7.46 -1.84 -1.40
N PHE A 79 7.83 -0.71 -0.80
CA PHE A 79 6.88 0.38 -0.57
C PHE A 79 6.34 0.99 -1.87
N SER A 80 7.09 0.93 -2.97
CA SER A 80 6.60 1.34 -4.30
C SER A 80 5.46 0.47 -4.82
N ASN A 81 5.31 -0.74 -4.25
CA ASN A 81 4.24 -1.68 -4.55
C ASN A 81 3.05 -1.58 -3.57
N ILE A 82 3.04 -0.60 -2.65
CA ILE A 82 2.00 -0.46 -1.62
C ILE A 82 1.27 0.88 -1.74
N VAL A 83 -0.06 0.84 -1.68
CA VAL A 83 -0.96 2.00 -1.67
C VAL A 83 -2.00 1.86 -0.55
N ALA A 84 -2.70 2.94 -0.20
CA ALA A 84 -3.83 2.93 0.71
C ALA A 84 -5.15 2.76 -0.06
N SER A 85 -5.97 1.79 0.34
CA SER A 85 -7.32 1.58 -0.19
C SER A 85 -8.35 1.65 0.93
N CYS A 86 -9.54 2.19 0.66
CA CYS A 86 -10.68 2.03 1.56
C CYS A 86 -11.29 0.63 1.44
N ASN A 87 -12.24 0.32 2.34
CA ASN A 87 -12.98 -0.94 2.40
C ASN A 87 -14.42 -0.83 1.82
N THR A 88 -14.65 0.07 0.86
CA THR A 88 -15.99 0.20 0.26
C THR A 88 -16.41 -1.12 -0.38
N SER A 89 -17.45 -1.73 0.17
CA SER A 89 -17.96 -3.04 -0.27
C SER A 89 -18.28 -3.04 -1.76
N ASN A 90 -17.95 -4.14 -2.44
CA ASN A 90 -18.11 -4.33 -3.90
C ASN A 90 -17.38 -3.32 -4.80
N GLN A 91 -16.50 -2.47 -4.24
CA GLN A 91 -15.80 -1.44 -5.01
C GLN A 91 -14.30 -1.36 -4.70
N CYS A 92 -13.86 -1.61 -3.47
CA CYS A 92 -12.45 -1.44 -3.06
C CYS A 92 -12.01 -2.63 -2.20
N GLY A 93 -10.70 -2.75 -1.96
CA GLY A 93 -10.12 -3.86 -1.17
C GLY A 93 -10.43 -5.22 -1.79
N ASP A 94 -11.17 -6.06 -1.06
CA ASP A 94 -11.48 -7.44 -1.44
C ASP A 94 -12.14 -7.57 -2.82
N ALA A 95 -12.83 -6.52 -3.29
CA ALA A 95 -13.41 -6.48 -4.64
C ALA A 95 -12.37 -6.58 -5.76
N HIS A 96 -11.13 -6.14 -5.52
CA HIS A 96 -10.06 -6.09 -6.53
C HIS A 96 -9.16 -7.34 -6.58
N LYS A 97 -9.30 -8.30 -5.65
CA LYS A 97 -8.54 -9.58 -5.62
C LYS A 97 -7.07 -9.41 -6.04
N SER A 98 -6.67 -10.02 -7.16
CA SER A 98 -5.30 -9.93 -7.72
C SER A 98 -5.23 -9.08 -8.99
N GLN A 99 -6.26 -8.29 -9.29
CA GLN A 99 -6.20 -7.42 -10.46
C GLN A 99 -5.23 -6.27 -10.21
N PRO A 100 -4.26 -6.05 -11.11
CA PRO A 100 -3.29 -4.98 -10.92
C PRO A 100 -4.00 -3.63 -10.99
N LEU A 101 -3.67 -2.74 -10.05
CA LEU A 101 -4.04 -1.35 -10.15
C LEU A 101 -3.15 -0.68 -11.21
N PRO A 102 -3.69 -0.17 -12.34
CA PRO A 102 -2.88 0.53 -13.31
C PRO A 102 -2.45 1.87 -12.72
N LEU A 103 -1.26 1.92 -12.13
CA LEU A 103 -0.61 3.18 -11.85
C LEU A 103 -0.15 3.80 -13.17
N THR A 104 -0.43 5.08 -13.34
CA THR A 104 0.23 5.85 -14.39
C THR A 104 1.68 6.04 -13.97
N SER A 105 2.58 5.23 -14.53
CA SER A 105 4.01 5.47 -14.43
C SER A 105 4.30 6.79 -15.14
N GLN A 106 4.85 7.78 -14.43
CA GLN A 106 5.52 8.88 -15.12
C GLN A 106 6.77 8.30 -15.78
N GLY A 107 6.88 8.50 -17.09
CA GLY A 107 8.09 8.21 -17.87
C GLY A 107 9.22 9.17 -17.56
#